data_AF-A0A1F7WI30-F1
#
_entry.id   AF-A0A1F7WI30-F1
#
_cell.length_a   1.000
_cell.length_b   1.000
_cell.length_c   1.000
_cell.angle_alpha   90.00
_cell.angle_beta   90.00
_cell.angle_gamma   90.00
#
_symmetry.space_group_name_H-M   'P 1'
#
loop_
_entity.id
_entity.type
_entity.pdbx_description
1 polymer ?
#
loop_
_entity_poly.entity_id
_entity_poly.type
_entity_poly.pdbx_seq_one_letter_code
_entity_poly.pdbx_strand_id
1 'polypeptide(L)'
;MSNIIKLNKGVNKGPHKGGADNGSPKAKIEFTREEYNSLAELLILGEMVINSRRDESEIDHKYIDVQQKVFSHAKEAGAGDMIEFNASENLGRPTALLLEEVVWPLIDDYDDMTLWDELSIRLAERDAIAKYGREKIMLLPDAELAKIQEPLIDKYYDEFIDNGLNNVLVRGIV
;
A
#
# COMPACT_ATOMS: atom_id res chain seq x y z
N MET A 1 17.65 1.91 -1.11
CA MET A 1 17.34 0.61 -1.75
C MET A 1 16.11 0.05 -1.07
N SER A 2 14.95 0.26 -1.70
CA SER A 2 13.64 -0.07 -1.14
C SER A 2 13.55 -1.56 -0.80
N ASN A 3 13.14 -1.89 0.43
CA ASN A 3 12.92 -3.27 0.89
C ASN A 3 11.86 -4.01 0.06
N ILE A 4 11.12 -3.30 -0.80
CA ILE A 4 10.07 -3.81 -1.66
C ILE A 4 10.62 -4.70 -2.80
N ILE A 5 11.85 -4.48 -3.27
CA ILE A 5 12.48 -5.29 -4.34
C ILE A 5 12.69 -6.76 -3.90
N LYS A 6 12.70 -7.03 -2.58
CA LYS A 6 12.79 -8.41 -2.07
C LYS A 6 11.51 -9.21 -2.22
N LEU A 7 10.34 -8.59 -2.32
CA LEU A 7 9.05 -9.29 -2.39
C LEU A 7 8.91 -10.13 -3.69
N ASN A 8 9.55 -9.71 -4.78
CA ASN A 8 9.43 -10.41 -6.06
C ASN A 8 10.48 -11.51 -6.29
N LYS A 9 11.41 -11.72 -5.36
CA LYS A 9 12.48 -12.74 -5.46
C LYS A 9 12.26 -13.98 -4.58
N GLY A 10 11.19 -14.04 -3.79
CA GLY A 10 11.09 -15.00 -2.67
C GLY A 10 9.91 -15.96 -2.63
N VAL A 11 8.78 -15.73 -3.31
CA VAL A 11 7.60 -16.60 -3.11
C VAL A 11 7.57 -17.72 -4.15
N ASN A 12 8.49 -18.67 -3.97
CA ASN A 12 8.46 -19.95 -4.66
C ASN A 12 7.80 -21.00 -3.77
N LYS A 13 6.48 -21.13 -3.91
CA LYS A 13 5.80 -22.42 -3.76
C LYS A 13 4.84 -22.50 -4.93
N GLY A 14 4.96 -23.55 -5.74
CA GLY A 14 4.11 -23.81 -6.90
C GLY A 14 2.62 -23.73 -6.56
N PRO A 15 1.72 -23.80 -7.56
CA PRO A 15 0.33 -23.39 -7.43
C PRO A 15 -0.30 -23.93 -6.15
N HIS A 16 -0.65 -23.02 -5.24
CA HIS A 16 -1.43 -23.38 -4.07
C HIS A 16 -2.71 -24.02 -4.61
N LYS A 17 -2.94 -25.29 -4.28
CA LYS A 17 -4.19 -25.96 -4.65
C LYS A 17 -5.27 -25.32 -3.80
N GLY A 18 -5.87 -24.24 -4.31
CA GLY A 18 -7.04 -23.61 -3.70
C GLY A 18 -8.08 -24.67 -3.37
N GLY A 19 -8.64 -24.60 -2.17
CA GLY A 19 -9.67 -25.54 -1.72
C GLY A 19 -10.79 -25.62 -2.77
N ALA A 20 -11.24 -26.84 -3.06
CA ALA A 20 -12.30 -27.06 -4.03
C ALA A 20 -13.60 -26.38 -3.55
N ASP A 21 -13.96 -25.28 -4.20
CA ASP A 21 -15.24 -24.59 -4.01
C ASP A 21 -16.36 -25.44 -4.64
N ASN A 22 -17.14 -26.10 -3.78
CA ASN A 22 -18.18 -27.05 -4.12
C ASN A 22 -19.55 -26.38 -4.35
N GLY A 23 -19.62 -25.42 -5.29
CA GLY A 23 -20.91 -24.98 -5.86
C GLY A 23 -21.32 -23.53 -5.64
N SER A 24 -20.39 -22.61 -5.33
CA SER A 24 -20.72 -21.19 -5.35
C SER A 24 -21.07 -20.71 -6.77
N PRO A 25 -22.01 -19.74 -6.93
CA PRO A 25 -22.32 -19.16 -8.22
C PRO A 25 -21.07 -18.53 -8.86
N LYS A 26 -20.84 -18.81 -10.15
CA LYS A 26 -19.73 -18.22 -10.91
C LYS A 26 -20.18 -16.94 -11.59
N ALA A 27 -19.39 -15.87 -11.45
CA ALA A 27 -19.56 -14.64 -12.22
C ALA A 27 -18.72 -14.70 -13.51
N LYS A 28 -19.26 -14.17 -14.62
CA LYS A 28 -18.52 -13.86 -15.84
C LYS A 28 -18.63 -12.35 -16.07
N ILE A 29 -17.49 -11.69 -16.22
CA ILE A 29 -17.38 -10.26 -16.48
C ILE A 29 -16.44 -10.11 -17.66
N GLU A 30 -16.75 -9.18 -18.56
CA GLU A 30 -15.94 -8.85 -19.72
C GLU A 30 -15.28 -7.49 -19.47
N PHE A 31 -14.02 -7.36 -19.88
CA PHE A 31 -13.23 -6.14 -19.71
C PHE A 31 -12.66 -5.72 -21.07
N THR A 32 -12.65 -4.42 -21.31
CA THR A 32 -11.76 -3.80 -22.30
C THR A 32 -10.31 -3.94 -21.85
N ARG A 33 -9.36 -3.68 -22.76
CA ARG A 33 -7.94 -3.69 -22.43
C ARG A 33 -7.62 -2.68 -21.33
N GLU A 34 -8.21 -1.49 -21.41
CA GLU A 34 -8.01 -0.40 -20.47
C GLU A 34 -8.54 -0.75 -19.07
N GLU A 35 -9.73 -1.36 -18.99
CA GLU A 35 -10.29 -1.83 -17.72
C GLU A 35 -9.47 -2.99 -17.13
N TYR A 36 -8.95 -3.88 -17.98
CA TYR A 36 -8.07 -4.96 -17.54
C TYR A 36 -6.76 -4.42 -16.95
N ASN A 37 -6.14 -3.42 -17.59
CA ASN A 37 -4.94 -2.77 -17.05
C ASN A 37 -5.23 -2.12 -15.69
N SER A 38 -6.33 -1.38 -15.59
CA SER A 38 -6.78 -0.77 -14.32
C SER A 38 -7.00 -1.83 -13.22
N LEU A 39 -7.60 -2.97 -13.58
CA LEU A 39 -7.80 -4.09 -12.65
C LEU A 39 -6.45 -4.70 -12.22
N ALA A 40 -5.51 -4.86 -13.14
CA ALA A 40 -4.18 -5.39 -12.85
C ALA A 40 -3.42 -4.46 -11.88
N GLU A 41 -3.45 -3.15 -12.12
CA GLU A 41 -2.89 -2.12 -11.22
C GLU A 41 -3.50 -2.22 -9.83
N LEU A 42 -4.84 -2.25 -9.73
CA LEU A 42 -5.55 -2.40 -8.45
C LEU A 42 -5.16 -3.68 -7.70
N LEU A 43 -4.99 -4.79 -8.42
CA LEU A 43 -4.60 -6.05 -7.81
C LEU A 43 -3.15 -6.05 -7.35
N ILE A 44 -2.25 -5.34 -8.03
CA ILE A 44 -0.86 -5.17 -7.59
C ILE A 44 -0.85 -4.33 -6.31
N LEU A 45 -1.46 -3.15 -6.34
CA LEU A 45 -1.54 -2.24 -5.20
C LEU A 45 -2.21 -2.89 -3.99
N GLY A 46 -3.33 -3.59 -4.21
CA GLY A 46 -4.05 -4.30 -3.15
C GLY A 46 -3.24 -5.44 -2.53
N GLU A 47 -2.57 -6.26 -3.35
CA GLU A 47 -1.69 -7.32 -2.84
C GLU A 47 -0.55 -6.73 -2.01
N MET A 48 0.03 -5.62 -2.50
CA MET A 48 1.08 -4.91 -1.80
C MET A 48 0.64 -4.38 -0.43
N VAL A 49 -0.51 -3.71 -0.34
CA VAL A 49 -1.06 -3.22 0.93
C VAL A 49 -1.29 -4.37 1.92
N ILE A 50 -1.76 -5.52 1.43
CA ILE A 50 -2.11 -6.65 2.28
C ILE A 50 -0.88 -7.40 2.80
N ASN A 51 0.09 -7.70 1.92
CA ASN A 51 1.15 -8.66 2.21
C ASN A 51 2.55 -8.03 2.37
N SER A 52 2.82 -6.81 1.89
CA SER A 52 4.21 -6.27 1.85
C SER A 52 4.87 -6.03 3.21
N ARG A 53 4.10 -6.06 4.29
CA ARG A 53 4.58 -5.89 5.68
C ARG A 53 4.49 -7.18 6.52
N ARG A 54 4.07 -8.29 5.91
CA ARG A 54 3.92 -9.58 6.60
C ARG A 54 5.19 -10.40 6.48
N ASP A 55 5.42 -11.23 7.50
CA ASP A 55 6.42 -12.28 7.39
C ASP A 55 5.98 -13.34 6.38
N GLU A 56 6.93 -14.08 5.81
CA GLU A 56 6.65 -15.10 4.78
C GLU A 56 5.63 -16.16 5.24
N SER A 57 5.61 -16.49 6.54
CA SER A 57 4.65 -17.44 7.12
C SER A 57 3.23 -16.90 7.26
N GLU A 58 3.04 -15.59 7.11
CA GLU A 58 1.79 -14.87 7.34
C GLU A 58 1.17 -14.29 6.05
N ILE A 59 1.83 -14.52 4.90
CA ILE A 59 1.32 -14.14 3.59
C ILE A 59 -0.06 -14.76 3.38
N ASP A 60 -1.04 -13.93 3.04
CA ASP A 60 -2.38 -14.42 2.71
C ASP A 60 -2.47 -14.72 1.22
N HIS A 61 -2.25 -15.99 0.90
CA HIS A 61 -2.24 -16.49 -0.47
C HIS A 61 -3.59 -16.35 -1.20
N LYS A 62 -4.72 -16.17 -0.51
CA LYS A 62 -6.02 -16.09 -1.19
C LYS A 62 -6.11 -14.86 -2.12
N TYR A 63 -5.43 -13.77 -1.78
CA TYR A 63 -5.37 -12.56 -2.60
C TYR A 63 -4.40 -12.74 -3.78
N ILE A 64 -3.28 -13.42 -3.55
CA ILE A 64 -2.32 -13.78 -4.59
C ILE A 64 -3.00 -14.70 -5.62
N ASP A 65 -3.77 -15.69 -5.18
CA ASP A 65 -4.47 -16.62 -6.07
C ASP A 65 -5.47 -15.90 -6.99
N VAL A 66 -6.19 -14.89 -6.47
CA VAL A 66 -7.09 -14.05 -7.27
C VAL A 66 -6.30 -13.19 -8.27
N GLN A 67 -5.22 -12.55 -7.83
CA GLN A 67 -4.35 -11.77 -8.72
C GLN A 67 -3.79 -12.62 -9.86
N GLN A 68 -3.24 -13.80 -9.54
CA GLN A 68 -2.66 -14.71 -10.52
C GLN A 68 -3.69 -15.28 -11.48
N LYS A 69 -4.92 -15.53 -11.02
CA LYS A 69 -6.03 -15.90 -11.89
C LYS A 69 -6.37 -14.79 -12.88
N VAL A 70 -6.30 -13.52 -12.49
CA VAL A 70 -6.51 -12.41 -13.43
C VAL A 70 -5.34 -12.32 -14.40
N PHE A 71 -4.10 -12.38 -13.91
CA PHE A 71 -2.89 -12.27 -14.72
C PHE A 71 -2.74 -13.37 -15.78
N SER A 72 -3.29 -14.57 -15.56
CA SER A 72 -3.28 -15.62 -16.58
C SER A 72 -4.05 -15.25 -17.86
N HIS A 73 -4.97 -14.28 -17.79
CA HIS A 73 -5.73 -13.77 -18.93
C HIS A 73 -5.08 -12.56 -19.62
N ALA A 74 -3.90 -12.10 -19.19
CA ALA A 74 -3.28 -10.87 -19.71
C ALA A 74 -3.07 -10.90 -21.24
N LYS A 75 -2.64 -12.04 -21.78
CA LYS A 75 -2.46 -12.21 -23.22
C LYS A 75 -3.79 -12.12 -23.99
N GLU A 76 -4.86 -12.70 -23.45
CA GLU A 76 -6.20 -12.68 -24.06
C GLU A 76 -6.80 -11.27 -24.03
N ALA A 77 -6.52 -10.51 -22.97
CA ALA A 77 -6.91 -9.12 -22.81
C ALA A 77 -6.04 -8.12 -23.61
N GLY A 78 -4.99 -8.58 -24.29
CA GLY A 78 -4.06 -7.72 -25.02
C GLY A 78 -3.11 -6.91 -24.12
N ALA A 79 -2.95 -7.29 -22.85
CA ALA A 79 -2.14 -6.62 -21.84
C ALA A 79 -0.78 -7.31 -21.58
N GLY A 80 -0.26 -8.06 -22.55
CA GLY A 80 1.00 -8.80 -22.42
C GLY A 80 2.25 -7.92 -22.29
N ASP A 81 2.13 -6.62 -22.59
CA ASP A 81 3.16 -5.59 -22.37
C ASP A 81 3.20 -5.09 -20.92
N MET A 82 2.12 -5.32 -20.16
CA MET A 82 1.99 -4.92 -18.77
C MET A 82 2.21 -6.10 -17.81
N ILE A 83 1.71 -7.28 -18.18
CA ILE A 83 1.83 -8.51 -17.39
C ILE A 83 2.39 -9.63 -18.26
N GLU A 84 3.57 -10.13 -17.89
CA GLU A 84 4.20 -11.28 -18.53
C GLU A 84 3.76 -12.58 -17.85
N PHE A 85 3.09 -13.45 -18.58
CA PHE A 85 2.69 -14.76 -18.08
C PHE A 85 3.67 -15.85 -18.53
N ASN A 86 4.32 -16.50 -17.56
CA ASN A 86 5.14 -17.68 -17.78
C ASN A 86 4.28 -18.94 -17.63
N ALA A 87 3.90 -19.55 -18.77
CA ALA A 87 3.10 -20.77 -18.79
C ALA A 87 3.78 -21.99 -18.11
N SER A 88 5.12 -22.04 -18.07
CA SER A 88 5.85 -23.15 -17.42
C SER A 88 5.82 -23.06 -15.89
N GLU A 89 5.72 -21.84 -15.36
CA GLU A 89 5.61 -21.58 -13.92
C GLU A 89 4.15 -21.35 -13.48
N ASN A 90 3.23 -21.25 -14.45
CA ASN A 90 1.85 -20.83 -14.25
C ASN A 90 1.75 -19.53 -13.42
N LEU A 91 2.58 -18.56 -13.77
CA LEU A 91 2.77 -17.34 -12.99
C LEU A 91 2.80 -16.11 -13.90
N GLY A 92 1.99 -15.12 -13.56
CA GLY A 92 2.03 -13.77 -14.11
C GLY A 92 2.90 -12.85 -13.29
N ARG A 93 3.73 -12.05 -13.96
CA ARG A 93 4.59 -11.05 -13.34
C ARG A 93 4.34 -9.68 -13.98
N PRO A 94 4.16 -8.62 -13.18
CA PRO A 94 4.21 -7.25 -13.68
C PRO A 94 5.53 -6.98 -14.41
N THR A 95 5.46 -6.31 -15.55
CA THR A 95 6.66 -5.85 -16.26
C THR A 95 7.35 -4.73 -15.48
N ALA A 96 8.63 -4.50 -15.75
CA ALA A 96 9.36 -3.37 -15.19
C ALA A 96 8.68 -2.04 -15.56
N LEU A 97 8.16 -1.93 -16.79
CA LEU A 97 7.42 -0.74 -17.24
C LEU A 97 6.21 -0.45 -16.35
N LEU A 98 5.35 -1.45 -16.10
CA LEU A 98 4.19 -1.29 -15.23
C LEU A 98 4.60 -0.91 -13.80
N LEU A 99 5.65 -1.55 -13.28
CA LEU A 99 6.12 -1.27 -11.93
C LEU A 99 6.70 0.14 -11.79
N GLU A 100 7.61 0.51 -12.68
CA GLU A 100 8.38 1.76 -12.58
C GLU A 100 7.58 3.00 -12.97
N GLU A 101 6.73 2.91 -13.99
CA GLU A 101 6.01 4.07 -14.51
C GLU A 101 4.63 4.27 -13.87
N VAL A 102 4.08 3.24 -13.21
CA VAL A 102 2.71 3.29 -12.66
C VAL A 102 2.68 2.94 -11.17
N VAL A 103 3.13 1.73 -10.81
CA VAL A 103 2.92 1.23 -9.45
C VAL A 103 3.79 1.97 -8.43
N TRP A 104 5.08 2.18 -8.70
CA TRP A 104 5.98 2.87 -7.77
C TRP A 104 5.59 4.32 -7.54
N PRO A 105 5.31 5.14 -8.56
CA PRO A 105 4.83 6.50 -8.33
C PRO A 105 3.59 6.57 -7.44
N LEU A 106 2.60 5.69 -7.67
CA LEU A 106 1.37 5.66 -6.87
C LEU A 106 1.62 5.31 -5.40
N ILE A 107 2.54 4.36 -5.13
CA ILE A 107 2.87 3.95 -3.77
C ILE A 107 3.74 4.98 -3.08
N ASP A 108 4.71 5.56 -3.79
CA ASP A 108 5.59 6.59 -3.24
C ASP A 108 4.76 7.83 -2.85
N ASP A 109 3.83 8.28 -3.70
CA ASP A 109 2.90 9.37 -3.39
C ASP A 109 2.02 9.03 -2.16
N TYR A 110 1.49 7.81 -2.11
CA TYR A 110 0.67 7.36 -0.98
C TYR A 110 1.46 7.30 0.33
N ASP A 111 2.66 6.72 0.30
CA ASP A 111 3.52 6.55 1.46
C ASP A 111 4.01 7.92 1.98
N ASP A 112 4.39 8.85 1.09
CA ASP A 112 4.81 10.20 1.46
C ASP A 112 3.68 11.00 2.11
N MET A 113 2.48 11.03 1.48
CA MET A 113 1.33 11.74 2.06
C MET A 113 0.93 11.15 3.42
N THR A 114 0.84 9.82 3.50
CA THR A 114 0.48 9.12 4.74
C THR A 114 1.50 9.39 5.85
N LEU A 115 2.80 9.41 5.51
CA LEU A 115 3.86 9.71 6.48
C LEU A 115 3.71 11.12 7.05
N TRP A 116 3.54 12.13 6.20
CA TRP A 116 3.46 13.52 6.65
C TRP A 116 2.21 13.80 7.47
N ASP A 117 1.07 13.22 7.10
CA ASP A 117 -0.17 13.32 7.87
C ASP A 117 0.00 12.69 9.26
N GLU A 118 0.42 11.43 9.32
CA GLU A 118 0.54 10.68 10.57
C GLU A 118 1.59 11.30 11.51
N LEU A 119 2.72 11.73 10.96
CA LEU A 119 3.78 12.35 11.76
C LEU A 119 3.30 13.68 12.37
N SER A 120 2.61 14.50 11.58
CA SER A 120 2.07 15.78 12.02
C SER A 120 1.03 15.61 13.14
N ILE A 121 0.11 14.67 12.98
CA ILE A 121 -0.90 14.33 13.99
C ILE A 121 -0.24 13.88 15.30
N ARG A 122 0.72 12.97 15.23
CA ARG A 122 1.40 12.42 16.42
C ARG A 122 2.21 13.48 17.17
N LEU A 123 2.85 14.40 16.45
CA LEU A 123 3.61 15.49 17.05
C LEU A 123 2.70 16.57 17.64
N ALA A 124 1.60 16.90 16.96
CA ALA A 124 0.58 17.79 17.49
C ALA A 124 -0.04 17.23 18.79
N GLU A 125 -0.37 15.94 18.82
CA GLU A 125 -0.87 15.27 20.02
C GLU A 125 0.14 15.33 21.17
N ARG A 126 1.40 14.95 20.90
CA ARG A 126 2.50 15.00 21.88
C ARG A 126 2.62 16.39 22.51
N ASP A 127 2.63 17.44 21.69
CA ASP A 127 2.85 18.81 22.15
C ASP A 127 1.63 19.41 22.84
N ALA A 128 0.42 19.06 22.38
CA ALA A 128 -0.81 19.40 23.09
C ALA A 128 -0.82 18.78 24.50
N ILE A 129 -0.44 17.51 24.63
CA ILE A 129 -0.32 16.83 25.93
C ILE A 129 0.75 17.50 26.80
N ALA A 130 1.91 17.83 26.24
CA ALA A 130 2.98 18.50 26.99
C ALA A 130 2.55 19.88 27.51
N LYS A 131 1.73 20.61 26.74
CA LYS A 131 1.28 21.96 27.09
C LYS A 131 0.10 21.99 28.05
N TYR A 132 -0.89 21.12 27.85
CA TYR A 132 -2.17 21.19 28.56
C TYR A 132 -2.38 20.06 29.59
N GLY A 133 -1.52 19.05 29.58
CA GLY A 133 -1.62 17.86 30.43
C GLY A 133 -2.51 16.78 29.80
N ARG A 134 -2.10 15.53 29.98
CA ARG A 134 -2.77 14.35 29.38
C ARG A 134 -4.24 14.24 29.78
N GLU A 135 -4.54 14.35 31.08
CA GLU A 135 -5.91 14.22 31.59
C GLU A 135 -6.86 15.22 30.96
N LYS A 136 -6.41 16.48 30.82
CA LYS A 136 -7.21 17.52 30.18
C LYS A 136 -7.46 17.20 28.71
N ILE A 137 -6.44 16.82 27.95
CA ILE A 137 -6.55 16.51 26.53
C ILE A 137 -7.51 15.34 26.28
N MET A 138 -7.42 14.26 27.06
CA MET A 138 -8.25 13.05 26.89
C MET A 138 -9.73 13.25 27.24
N LEU A 139 -10.06 14.28 28.04
CA LEU A 139 -11.42 14.56 28.48
C LEU A 139 -12.11 15.64 27.63
N LEU A 140 -11.41 16.27 26.68
CA LEU A 140 -12.01 17.27 25.80
C LEU A 140 -12.95 16.60 24.79
N PRO A 141 -14.11 17.22 24.49
CA PRO A 141 -14.90 16.85 23.33
C PRO A 141 -14.08 17.03 22.04
N ASP A 142 -14.31 16.18 21.03
CA ASP A 142 -13.56 16.17 19.76
C ASP A 142 -13.44 17.56 19.12
N ALA A 143 -14.51 18.35 19.11
CA ALA A 143 -14.51 19.69 18.54
C ALA A 143 -13.60 20.69 19.29
N GLU A 144 -13.44 20.55 20.60
CA GLU A 144 -12.52 21.38 21.39
C GLU A 144 -11.08 20.87 21.30
N LEU A 145 -10.91 19.56 21.15
CA LEU A 145 -9.60 18.96 20.87
C LEU A 145 -9.07 19.38 19.50
N ALA A 146 -9.92 19.39 18.47
CA ALA A 146 -9.60 19.83 17.12
C ALA A 146 -9.09 21.28 17.10
N LYS A 147 -9.75 22.21 17.81
CA LYS A 147 -9.28 23.61 17.95
C LYS A 147 -7.86 23.74 18.53
N ILE A 148 -7.40 22.74 19.29
CA ILE A 148 -6.05 22.70 19.84
C ILE A 148 -5.07 22.02 18.87
N GLN A 149 -5.48 20.91 18.27
CA GLN A 149 -4.62 20.06 17.47
C GLN A 149 -4.48 20.53 16.02
N GLU A 150 -5.56 20.93 15.34
CA GLU A 150 -5.53 21.33 13.92
C GLU A 150 -4.48 22.41 13.63
N PRO A 151 -4.36 23.51 14.41
CA PRO A 151 -3.32 24.51 14.14
C PRO A 151 -1.89 24.00 14.34
N LEU A 152 -1.71 22.96 15.16
CA LEU A 152 -0.41 22.30 15.35
C LEU A 152 -0.14 21.32 14.21
N ILE A 153 -1.16 20.57 13.78
CA ILE A 153 -1.09 19.65 12.64
C ILE A 153 -0.70 20.42 11.39
N ASP A 154 -1.41 21.50 11.06
CA ASP A 154 -1.11 22.34 9.89
C ASP A 154 0.32 22.85 9.93
N LYS A 155 0.76 23.35 11.09
CA LYS A 155 2.13 23.85 11.25
C LYS A 155 3.19 22.77 11.03
N TYR A 156 2.96 21.56 11.54
CA TYR A 156 3.87 20.43 11.35
C TYR A 156 3.86 19.95 9.90
N TYR A 157 2.68 19.88 9.30
CA TYR A 157 2.50 19.46 7.92
C TYR A 157 3.21 20.41 6.97
N ASP A 158 2.97 21.72 7.09
CA ASP A 158 3.65 22.76 6.30
C ASP A 158 5.17 22.66 6.44
N GLU A 159 5.67 22.46 7.66
CA GLU A 159 7.10 22.27 7.91
C GLU A 159 7.67 21.06 7.16
N PHE A 160 6.97 19.92 7.15
CA PHE A 160 7.44 18.72 6.47
C PHE A 160 7.33 18.79 4.96
N ILE A 161 6.28 19.42 4.43
CA ILE A 161 6.15 19.64 2.98
C ILE A 161 7.26 20.56 2.47
N ASP A 162 7.56 21.64 3.19
CA ASP A 162 8.55 22.62 2.73
C ASP A 162 10.00 22.18 2.99
N ASN A 163 10.26 21.47 4.10
CA ASN A 163 11.63 21.20 4.58
C ASN A 163 11.97 19.72 4.73
N GLY A 164 11.02 18.81 4.54
CA GLY A 164 11.20 17.39 4.83
C GLY A 164 11.69 17.16 6.25
N LEU A 165 12.78 16.40 6.41
CA LEU A 165 13.37 16.08 7.71
C LEU A 165 14.52 17.01 8.13
N ASN A 166 14.82 18.07 7.38
CA ASN A 166 16.01 18.91 7.62
C ASN A 166 16.01 19.56 9.02
N ASN A 167 14.84 19.88 9.55
CA ASN A 167 14.68 20.48 10.88
C ASN A 167 14.24 19.45 11.95
N VAL A 168 14.26 18.15 11.63
CA VAL A 168 13.83 17.08 12.53
C VAL A 168 15.05 16.42 13.16
N LEU A 169 15.11 16.46 14.50
CA LEU A 169 16.20 15.85 15.28
C LEU A 169 15.65 14.87 16.31
N VAL A 170 16.26 13.69 16.37
CA VAL A 170 15.99 12.71 17.43
C VAL A 170 17.06 12.87 18.51
N ARG A 171 16.72 13.53 19.62
CA ARG A 171 17.62 13.93 20.71
C ARG A 171 18.43 12.80 21.38
N GLY A 172 18.10 11.53 21.11
CA GLY A 172 18.84 10.36 21.60
C GLY A 172 19.80 9.74 20.57
N ILE A 173 19.84 10.28 19.36
CA ILE A 173 20.68 9.79 18.26
C ILE A 173 21.72 10.84 17.87
N VAL A 174 21.29 12.10 17.76
CA VAL A 174 22.11 13.28 17.41
C VAL A 174 22.22 14.24 18.57
#